data_AF-A0A947N3R1-F1
#
_entry.id   AF-A0A947N3R1-F1
#
_cell.length_a   1.000
_cell.length_b   1.000
_cell.length_c   1.000
_cell.angle_alpha   90.00
_cell.angle_beta   90.00
_cell.angle_gamma   90.00
#
_symmetry.space_group_name_H-M   'P 1'
#
loop_
_entity.id
_entity.type
_entity.pdbx_description
1 polymer ?
#
loop_
_entity_poly.entity_id
_entity_poly.type
_entity_poly.pdbx_seq_one_letter_code
_entity_poly.pdbx_strand_id
1 'polypeptide(L)'
;MITKKTKKRKSYQAIAVFIVLGLFGSMIFGFIVFSSWKISQKRTELKAQIEVLKKEIEILEKKNQEFQAGISQISKEDHLEKEARENLGLKKPGEEVVVVLPPEEVNKEKDKQEKNLWQKFLDPVRNFFEDL
;
A
#
# COMPACT_ATOMS: atom_id res chain seq x y z
N MET A 1 21.63 79.70 56.90
CA MET A 1 20.49 78.82 56.61
C MET A 1 21.02 77.52 55.99
N ILE A 2 20.78 76.37 56.62
CA ILE A 2 21.23 75.07 56.08
C ILE A 2 19.98 74.30 55.61
N THR A 3 19.82 74.10 54.31
CA THR A 3 18.71 73.33 53.73
C THR A 3 19.11 71.86 53.54
N LYS A 4 18.44 70.95 54.26
CA LYS A 4 18.60 69.49 54.11
C LYS A 4 17.95 68.98 52.81
N LYS A 5 18.76 68.46 51.89
CA LYS A 5 18.31 67.64 50.74
C LYS A 5 18.23 66.18 51.15
N THR A 6 17.04 65.69 51.54
CA THR A 6 16.82 64.25 51.82
C THR A 6 15.49 63.77 51.26
N LYS A 7 15.41 63.46 49.95
CA LYS A 7 14.22 62.81 49.38
C LYS A 7 14.43 62.00 48.09
N LYS A 8 15.62 61.45 47.82
CA LYS A 8 15.87 60.59 46.63
C LYS A 8 15.78 59.07 46.88
N ARG A 9 15.84 58.59 48.13
CA ARG A 9 15.89 57.14 48.44
C ARG A 9 14.57 56.39 48.18
N LYS A 10 13.41 57.03 48.36
CA LYS A 10 12.10 56.39 48.14
C LYS A 10 11.81 56.06 46.67
N SER A 11 12.36 56.82 45.72
CA SER A 11 12.12 56.62 44.29
C SER A 11 12.85 55.38 43.74
N TYR A 12 14.11 55.16 44.15
CA TYR A 12 14.84 53.95 43.78
C TYR A 12 14.23 52.67 44.34
N GLN A 13 13.65 52.72 45.55
CA GLN A 13 12.93 51.59 46.13
C GLN A 13 11.66 51.24 45.34
N ALA A 14 10.90 52.24 44.89
CA ALA A 14 9.74 52.00 44.03
C ALA A 14 10.15 51.37 42.68
N ILE A 15 11.20 51.89 42.05
CA ILE A 15 11.73 51.34 40.78
C ILE A 15 12.19 49.90 40.96
N ALA A 16 12.89 49.58 42.05
CA ALA A 16 13.32 48.22 42.36
C ALA A 16 12.12 47.26 42.54
N VAL A 17 11.05 47.70 43.22
CA VAL A 17 9.83 46.89 43.39
C VAL A 17 9.15 46.61 42.04
N PHE A 18 9.07 47.60 41.15
CA PHE A 18 8.51 47.40 39.80
C PHE A 18 9.37 46.45 38.95
N ILE A 19 10.70 46.52 39.04
CA ILE A 19 11.60 45.59 38.34
C ILE A 19 11.40 44.15 38.86
N VAL A 20 11.32 43.96 40.17
CA VAL A 20 11.08 42.64 40.77
C VAL A 20 9.72 42.07 40.37
N LEU A 21 8.66 42.89 40.39
CA LEU A 21 7.33 42.49 39.93
C LEU A 21 7.30 42.16 38.43
N GLY A 22 8.02 42.94 37.62
CA GLY A 22 8.16 42.69 36.18
C GLY A 22 8.88 41.38 35.89
N LEU A 23 9.96 41.08 36.61
CA LEU A 23 10.68 39.80 36.50
C LEU A 23 9.79 38.62 36.92
N PHE A 24 9.05 38.74 38.02
CA PHE A 24 8.10 37.72 38.45
C PHE A 24 7.00 37.48 37.40
N GLY A 25 6.42 38.55 36.87
CA GLY A 25 5.43 38.47 35.79
C GLY A 25 6.00 37.83 34.53
N SER A 26 7.21 38.19 34.13
CA SER A 26 7.91 37.60 32.98
C SER A 26 8.21 36.12 33.18
N MET A 27 8.54 35.70 34.41
CA MET A 27 8.79 34.29 34.75
C MET A 27 7.52 33.44 34.54
N ILE A 28 6.38 33.95 35.01
CA ILE A 28 5.06 33.30 34.86
C ILE A 28 4.67 33.25 33.37
N PHE A 29 4.86 34.35 32.65
CA PHE A 29 4.55 34.43 31.22
C PHE A 29 5.42 33.47 30.39
N GLY A 30 6.72 33.41 30.69
CA GLY A 30 7.65 32.47 30.07
C GLY A 30 7.27 31.01 30.33
N PHE A 31 6.83 30.68 31.54
CA PHE A 31 6.36 29.33 31.87
C PHE A 31 5.13 28.92 31.05
N ILE A 32 4.18 29.83 30.84
CA ILE A 32 2.98 29.57 30.03
C ILE A 32 3.35 29.34 28.55
N VAL A 33 4.25 30.17 28.00
CA VAL A 33 4.72 30.04 26.62
C VAL A 33 5.48 28.72 26.42
N PHE A 34 6.37 28.37 27.35
CA PHE A 34 7.14 27.13 27.29
C PHE A 34 6.24 25.88 27.38
N SER A 35 5.25 25.89 28.28
CA SER A 35 4.26 24.82 28.41
C SER A 35 3.43 24.66 27.13
N SER A 36 3.05 25.78 26.51
CA SER A 36 2.27 25.79 25.26
C SER A 36 3.05 25.21 24.08
N TRP A 37 4.37 25.47 23.99
CA TRP A 37 5.20 24.89 22.94
C TRP A 37 5.33 23.36 23.06
N LYS A 38 5.51 22.84 24.27
CA LYS A 38 5.61 21.39 24.50
C LYS A 38 4.30 20.66 24.16
N ILE A 39 3.16 21.29 24.40
CA ILE A 39 1.84 20.74 24.05
C ILE A 39 1.62 20.70 22.52
N SER A 40 2.17 21.69 21.79
CA SER A 40 1.99 21.79 20.34
C SER A 40 2.67 20.64 19.60
N GLN A 41 3.88 20.24 20.02
CA GLN A 41 4.60 19.13 19.38
C GLN A 41 3.89 17.77 19.53
N LYS A 42 3.29 17.50 20.69
CA LYS A 42 2.48 16.27 20.87
C LYS A 42 1.24 16.27 19.99
N ARG A 43 0.63 17.45 19.79
CA ARG A 43 -0.57 17.59 18.95
C ARG A 43 -0.27 17.38 17.47
N THR A 44 0.91 17.76 16.98
CA THR A 44 1.29 17.53 15.58
C THR A 44 1.49 16.04 15.29
N GLU A 45 2.12 15.31 16.21
CA GLU A 45 2.35 13.87 16.05
C GLU A 45 1.02 13.09 16.07
N LEU A 46 0.14 13.39 17.02
CA LEU A 46 -1.19 12.78 17.11
C LEU A 46 -2.05 13.09 15.88
N LYS A 47 -1.98 14.31 15.34
CA LYS A 47 -2.69 14.67 14.10
C LYS A 47 -2.18 13.89 12.90
N ALA A 48 -0.86 13.72 12.77
CA ALA A 48 -0.27 12.93 11.70
C ALA A 48 -0.70 11.45 11.80
N GLN A 49 -0.70 10.87 13.00
CA GLN A 49 -1.19 9.51 13.23
C GLN A 49 -2.68 9.37 12.85
N ILE A 50 -3.52 10.33 13.25
CA ILE A 50 -4.94 10.34 12.87
C ILE A 50 -5.11 10.41 11.34
N GLU A 51 -4.29 11.20 10.64
CA GLU A 51 -4.37 11.31 9.19
C GLU A 51 -3.95 10.01 8.49
N VAL A 52 -2.90 9.34 8.99
CA VAL A 52 -2.47 8.03 8.48
C VAL A 52 -3.56 6.98 8.68
N LEU A 53 -4.11 6.87 9.90
CA LEU A 53 -5.19 5.92 10.20
C LEU A 53 -6.44 6.17 9.35
N LYS A 54 -6.79 7.45 9.10
CA LYS A 54 -7.90 7.78 8.19
C LYS A 54 -7.65 7.31 6.76
N LYS A 55 -6.44 7.48 6.24
CA LYS A 55 -6.07 6.99 4.91
C LYS A 55 -6.13 5.46 4.85
N GLU A 56 -5.68 4.77 5.90
CA GLU A 56 -5.78 3.31 5.98
C GLU A 56 -7.24 2.84 5.96
N ILE A 57 -8.13 3.50 6.71
CA ILE A 57 -9.57 3.21 6.70
C ILE A 57 -10.15 3.38 5.29
N GLU A 58 -9.85 4.50 4.62
CA GLU A 58 -10.35 4.76 3.26
C GLU A 58 -9.87 3.70 2.25
N ILE A 59 -8.61 3.27 2.36
CA ILE A 59 -8.06 2.20 1.52
C ILE A 59 -8.77 0.88 1.80
N LEU A 60 -9.00 0.54 3.07
CA LEU A 60 -9.70 -0.68 3.45
C LEU A 60 -11.16 -0.69 2.99
N GLU A 61 -11.86 0.44 3.11
CA GLU A 61 -13.23 0.59 2.64
C GLU A 61 -13.33 0.39 1.12
N LYS A 62 -12.41 1.00 0.34
CA LYS A 62 -12.36 0.79 -1.11
C LYS A 62 -12.13 -0.67 -1.47
N LYS A 63 -11.17 -1.33 -0.81
CA LYS A 63 -10.91 -2.77 -1.03
C LYS A 63 -12.12 -3.64 -0.68
N ASN A 64 -12.82 -3.31 0.41
CA ASN A 64 -14.03 -4.04 0.79
C ASN A 64 -15.14 -3.86 -0.26
N GLN A 65 -15.32 -2.64 -0.77
CA GLN A 65 -16.27 -2.39 -1.87
C GLN A 65 -15.89 -3.14 -3.15
N GLU A 66 -14.62 -3.17 -3.52
CA GLU A 66 -14.12 -3.94 -4.67
C GLU A 66 -14.38 -5.44 -4.50
N PHE A 67 -14.09 -6.00 -3.32
CA PHE A 67 -14.37 -7.41 -3.03
C PHE A 67 -15.86 -7.72 -3.03
N GLN A 68 -16.70 -6.86 -2.45
CA GLN A 68 -18.15 -7.02 -2.50
C GLN A 68 -18.68 -6.95 -3.93
N ALA A 69 -18.15 -6.06 -4.77
CA ALA A 69 -18.50 -5.98 -6.17
C ALA A 69 -18.07 -7.24 -6.94
N GLY A 70 -16.87 -7.77 -6.67
CA GLY A 70 -16.39 -9.03 -7.23
C GLY A 70 -17.23 -10.23 -6.81
N ILE A 71 -17.55 -10.35 -5.52
CA ILE A 71 -18.47 -11.39 -5.01
C ILE A 71 -19.82 -11.26 -5.71
N SER A 72 -20.37 -10.05 -5.83
CA SER A 72 -21.65 -9.83 -6.51
C SER A 72 -21.62 -10.19 -8.00
N GLN A 73 -20.46 -10.13 -8.66
CA GLN A 73 -20.30 -10.59 -10.04
C GLN A 73 -20.20 -12.12 -10.12
N ILE A 74 -19.43 -12.74 -9.22
CA ILE A 74 -19.23 -14.20 -9.18
C ILE A 74 -20.49 -14.93 -8.73
N SER A 75 -21.24 -14.35 -7.79
CA SER A 75 -22.51 -14.91 -7.29
C SER A 75 -23.67 -14.81 -8.28
N LYS A 76 -23.49 -14.16 -9.44
CA LYS A 76 -24.49 -14.24 -10.51
C LYS A 76 -24.46 -15.64 -11.08
N GLU A 77 -25.64 -16.26 -11.08
CA GLU A 77 -25.87 -17.64 -11.53
C GLU A 77 -25.30 -17.89 -12.94
N ASP A 78 -25.32 -16.88 -13.81
CA ASP A 78 -24.74 -16.90 -15.15
C ASP A 78 -23.22 -17.10 -15.17
N HIS A 79 -22.48 -16.51 -14.21
CA HIS A 79 -21.03 -16.70 -14.10
C HIS A 79 -20.70 -18.11 -13.62
N LEU A 80 -21.47 -18.61 -12.66
CA LEU A 80 -21.33 -19.97 -12.11
C LEU A 80 -21.63 -21.02 -13.18
N GLU A 81 -22.65 -20.80 -14.00
CA GLU A 81 -22.98 -21.66 -15.13
C GLU A 81 -21.92 -21.59 -16.24
N LYS A 82 -21.41 -20.39 -16.56
CA LYS A 82 -20.33 -20.22 -17.53
C LYS A 82 -19.06 -20.94 -17.09
N GLU A 83 -18.67 -20.79 -15.83
CA GLU A 83 -17.50 -21.46 -15.28
C GLU A 83 -17.67 -22.99 -15.23
N ALA A 84 -18.86 -23.47 -14.89
CA ALA A 84 -19.18 -24.91 -14.92
C ALA A 84 -19.11 -25.50 -16.34
N ARG A 85 -19.55 -24.75 -17.36
CA ARG A 85 -19.45 -25.17 -18.77
C ARG A 85 -18.02 -25.12 -19.30
N GLU A 86 -17.29 -24.05 -19.03
CA GLU A 86 -15.94 -23.82 -19.56
C GLU A 86 -14.85 -24.63 -18.84
N ASN A 87 -14.85 -24.63 -17.50
CA ASN A 87 -13.79 -25.23 -16.70
C ASN A 87 -14.09 -26.67 -16.27
N LEU A 88 -15.36 -26.99 -16.01
CA LEU A 88 -15.75 -28.32 -15.53
C LEU A 88 -16.39 -29.19 -16.62
N GLY A 89 -16.64 -28.63 -17.81
CA GLY A 89 -17.30 -29.34 -18.91
C GLY A 89 -18.71 -29.84 -18.56
N LEU A 90 -19.34 -29.27 -17.53
CA LEU A 90 -20.63 -29.69 -17.02
C LEU A 90 -21.74 -29.12 -17.91
N LYS A 91 -22.76 -29.94 -18.14
CA LYS A 91 -23.94 -29.57 -18.95
C LYS A 91 -25.23 -29.84 -18.18
N LYS A 92 -26.27 -29.09 -18.49
CA LYS A 92 -27.60 -29.35 -17.92
C LYS A 92 -28.20 -30.64 -18.51
N PRO A 93 -29.01 -31.39 -17.76
CA PRO A 93 -29.68 -32.58 -18.29
C PRO A 93 -30.64 -32.15 -19.41
N GLY A 94 -30.33 -32.54 -20.65
CA GLY A 94 -31.09 -32.19 -21.86
C GLY A 94 -30.32 -31.38 -22.92
N GLU A 95 -29.05 -31.02 -22.69
CA GLU A 95 -28.23 -30.25 -23.65
C GLU A 95 -27.36 -31.18 -24.54
N GLU A 96 -27.38 -30.95 -25.86
CA GLU A 96 -26.64 -31.73 -26.88
C GLU A 96 -25.34 -31.00 -27.25
N VAL A 97 -24.20 -31.69 -27.14
CA VAL A 97 -22.87 -31.09 -27.34
C VAL A 97 -22.40 -31.39 -28.76
N VAL A 98 -22.17 -30.34 -29.56
CA VAL A 98 -21.62 -30.46 -30.92
C VAL A 98 -20.14 -30.14 -30.88
N VAL A 99 -19.30 -31.15 -31.12
CA VAL A 99 -17.85 -30.96 -31.26
C VAL A 99 -17.55 -30.71 -32.74
N VAL A 100 -17.11 -29.51 -33.08
CA VAL A 100 -16.65 -29.18 -34.43
C VAL A 100 -15.22 -29.69 -34.58
N LEU A 101 -15.07 -30.85 -35.22
CA LEU A 101 -13.77 -31.36 -35.61
C LEU A 101 -13.26 -30.55 -36.81
N PRO A 102 -12.02 -30.03 -36.78
CA PRO A 102 -11.42 -29.44 -37.95
C PRO A 102 -11.34 -30.49 -39.07
N PRO A 103 -11.52 -30.09 -40.34
CA PRO A 103 -11.41 -31.02 -41.46
C PRO A 103 -10.03 -31.69 -41.40
N GLU A 104 -10.03 -33.03 -41.50
CA GLU A 104 -8.80 -33.80 -41.59
C GLU A 104 -8.01 -33.34 -42.82
N GLU A 105 -7.05 -32.44 -42.61
CA GLU A 105 -6.01 -32.21 -43.58
C GLU A 105 -5.17 -33.49 -43.65
N VAL A 106 -5.38 -34.24 -44.73
CA VAL A 106 -4.54 -35.37 -45.14
C VAL A 106 -3.12 -34.84 -45.40
N ASN A 107 -2.33 -34.68 -44.35
CA ASN A 107 -0.92 -34.33 -44.40
C ASN A 107 -0.09 -35.61 -44.52
N LYS A 108 -0.09 -36.21 -45.71
CA LYS A 108 1.02 -37.06 -46.15
C LYS A 108 2.17 -36.13 -46.54
N GLU A 109 3.19 -35.95 -45.69
CA GLU A 109 4.60 -35.63 -46.09
C GLU A 109 5.56 -35.20 -44.95
N LYS A 110 5.23 -35.34 -43.66
CA LYS A 110 6.19 -34.96 -42.58
C LYS A 110 7.17 -36.05 -42.12
N ASP A 111 7.03 -37.30 -42.56
CA ASP A 111 7.82 -38.43 -42.02
C ASP A 111 9.12 -38.75 -42.80
N LYS A 112 9.43 -38.01 -43.88
CA LYS A 112 10.67 -38.22 -44.68
C LYS A 112 11.83 -37.31 -44.29
N GLN A 113 11.58 -36.10 -43.79
CA GLN A 113 12.66 -35.18 -43.43
C GLN A 113 13.24 -35.47 -42.04
N GLU A 114 12.43 -35.87 -41.06
CA GLU A 114 12.93 -36.17 -39.72
C GLU A 114 13.90 -37.36 -39.71
N LYS A 115 13.61 -38.43 -40.47
CA LYS A 115 14.48 -39.62 -40.54
C LYS A 115 15.88 -39.31 -41.10
N ASN A 116 15.98 -38.43 -42.11
CA ASN A 116 17.28 -38.02 -42.66
C ASN A 116 18.10 -37.14 -41.71
N LEU A 117 17.43 -36.38 -40.84
CA LEU A 117 18.10 -35.55 -39.84
C LEU A 117 18.60 -36.41 -38.67
N TRP A 118 17.76 -37.32 -38.14
CA TRP A 118 18.16 -38.22 -37.06
C TRP A 118 19.31 -39.16 -37.46
N GLN A 119 19.32 -39.66 -38.70
CA GLN A 119 20.44 -40.50 -39.19
C GLN A 119 21.76 -39.73 -39.15
N LYS A 120 21.79 -38.51 -39.70
CA LYS A 120 23.00 -37.67 -39.73
C LYS A 120 23.54 -37.31 -38.34
N PHE A 121 22.67 -37.27 -37.32
CA PHE A 121 23.06 -36.99 -35.92
C PHE A 121 23.47 -38.25 -35.14
N LEU A 122 22.93 -39.42 -35.45
CA LEU A 122 23.20 -40.67 -34.72
C LEU A 122 24.41 -41.44 -35.26
N ASP A 123 24.78 -41.25 -36.52
CA ASP A 123 25.92 -41.95 -37.16
C ASP A 123 27.26 -41.78 -36.41
N PRO A 124 27.66 -40.57 -35.95
CA PRO A 124 28.92 -40.40 -35.24
C PRO A 124 28.92 -41.04 -33.84
N VAL A 125 27.76 -41.04 -33.18
CA VAL A 125 27.58 -41.61 -31.84
C VAL A 125 27.69 -43.12 -31.88
N ARG A 126 27.08 -43.75 -32.90
CA ARG A 126 27.15 -45.19 -33.09
C ARG A 126 28.59 -45.67 -33.33
N ASN A 127 29.35 -44.98 -34.17
CA ASN A 127 30.74 -45.36 -34.47
C ASN A 127 31.67 -45.20 -33.25
N PHE A 128 31.41 -44.22 -32.38
CA PHE A 128 32.19 -44.01 -31.15
C PHE A 128 32.03 -45.16 -30.13
N PHE A 129 30.88 -45.83 -30.10
CA PHE A 129 30.63 -46.97 -29.21
C PHE A 129 31.09 -48.32 -29.78
N GLU A 130 31.30 -48.44 -31.09
CA GLU A 130 31.89 -49.67 -31.71
C GLU A 130 33.42 -49.73 -31.59
N ASP A 131 34.09 -48.58 -31.42
CA ASP A 131 35.55 -48.46 -31.23
C ASP A 131 35.99 -48.63 -29.75
N LEU A 132 35.06 -48.95 -28.83
CA LEU A 132 35.32 -49.20 -27.40
C LEU A 132 35.25 -50.69 -27.08
#